data_AF-A0A2M9XDU5-F1
#
_entry.id   AF-A0A2M9XDU5-F1
#
_cell.length_a   1.000
_cell.length_b   1.000
_cell.length_c   1.000
_cell.angle_alpha   90.00
_cell.angle_beta   90.00
_cell.angle_gamma   90.00
#
_symmetry.space_group_name_H-M   'P 1'
#
loop_
_entity.id
_entity.type
_entity.pdbx_description
1 polymer ?
#
loop_
_entity_poly.entity_id
_entity_poly.type
_entity_poly.pdbx_seq_one_letter_code
_entity_poly.pdbx_strand_id
1 'polypeptide(L)'
;MNRNPLWVLLASMLVSSAILAQTSPGTTTPPKSTTPKAETTKPSGTERESSSGEKPDLYINSQSSFEFNSKDEGSTVDYIEYKIGSGDYTKYVSSITLVREGLTKITYRAVDKAGNKEPEKHFNVLVDNTPPSTKITPSAALIVHENTNYATKALTYSITAQDNLAGVQDIKISINGSEPKVYDGKPIQLEKAGVNTIKFSATDKSGNTSTDSVLAVTVDQEKPSVELFGSALVTVKDKIFVKSGNAFTIKASDTLSGIKQIFYKLDSGEWKSYADPVSVEAQGNHTIEAKSVDSVGNESEVKKIAFIVDTTPPETKIQKVDNKPSAPSPAVKPASSSAAPSTEN
;
A
#
# COMPACT_ATOMS: atom_id res chain seq x y z
N MET A 1 13.44 39.21 -15.32
CA MET A 1 12.94 37.87 -15.70
C MET A 1 14.08 36.89 -15.53
N ASN A 2 13.93 35.87 -14.69
CA ASN A 2 14.90 34.77 -14.59
C ASN A 2 14.12 33.48 -14.33
N ARG A 3 14.30 32.45 -15.17
CA ARG A 3 13.53 31.19 -15.11
C ARG A 3 14.49 30.03 -14.80
N ASN A 4 14.40 29.48 -13.59
CA ASN A 4 14.93 28.16 -13.28
C ASN A 4 13.83 27.11 -13.51
N PRO A 5 14.06 26.04 -14.28
CA PRO A 5 13.24 24.84 -14.25
C PRO A 5 13.79 23.86 -13.20
N LEU A 6 12.95 23.45 -12.23
CA LEU A 6 13.25 22.26 -11.42
C LEU A 6 13.07 21.02 -12.30
N TRP A 7 14.09 20.16 -12.35
CA TRP A 7 13.95 18.77 -12.79
C TRP A 7 13.71 17.90 -11.56
N VAL A 8 12.57 17.21 -11.52
CA VAL A 8 12.31 16.13 -10.56
C VAL A 8 12.59 14.81 -11.27
N LEU A 9 13.64 14.11 -10.85
CA LEU A 9 13.93 12.76 -11.34
C LEU A 9 12.97 11.75 -10.69
N LEU A 10 12.15 11.09 -11.52
CA LEU A 10 11.44 9.87 -11.12
C LEU A 10 12.43 8.70 -11.08
N ALA A 11 12.72 8.20 -9.88
CA ALA A 11 13.50 6.97 -9.72
C ALA A 11 12.57 5.74 -9.77
N SER A 12 12.39 5.18 -10.97
CA SER A 12 11.73 3.87 -11.13
C SER A 12 12.67 2.76 -10.69
N MET A 13 12.36 2.05 -9.60
CA MET A 13 13.11 0.86 -9.19
C MET A 13 12.50 -0.41 -9.80
N LEU A 14 13.26 -1.04 -10.68
CA LEU A 14 12.98 -2.38 -11.21
C LEU A 14 13.14 -3.43 -10.10
N VAL A 15 12.11 -4.24 -9.86
CA VAL A 15 12.26 -5.50 -9.11
C VAL A 15 12.61 -6.59 -10.12
N SER A 16 13.88 -7.01 -10.15
CA SER A 16 14.34 -8.06 -11.05
C SER A 16 13.96 -9.46 -10.52
N SER A 17 13.74 -10.39 -11.45
CA SER A 17 13.13 -11.70 -11.18
C SER A 17 14.07 -12.70 -10.50
N ALA A 18 13.50 -13.64 -9.75
CA ALA A 18 14.13 -14.90 -9.39
C ALA A 18 13.21 -16.08 -9.76
N ILE A 19 13.80 -17.11 -10.36
CA ILE A 19 13.11 -18.20 -11.06
C ILE A 19 12.74 -19.33 -10.09
N LEU A 20 11.54 -19.89 -10.24
CA LEU A 20 11.13 -21.14 -9.58
C LEU A 20 11.40 -22.32 -10.53
N ALA A 21 12.24 -23.27 -10.14
CA ALA A 21 12.52 -24.48 -10.91
C ALA A 21 12.81 -25.69 -10.02
N GLN A 22 11.88 -26.66 -10.03
CA GLN A 22 11.93 -28.03 -9.47
C GLN A 22 10.69 -28.74 -10.07
N THR A 23 10.68 -30.01 -10.48
CA THR A 23 11.52 -31.19 -10.18
C THR A 23 11.58 -32.17 -11.38
N SER A 24 12.58 -33.07 -11.40
CA SER A 24 12.42 -34.51 -11.70
C SER A 24 13.72 -35.28 -11.42
N PRO A 25 13.68 -36.56 -10.98
CA PRO A 25 14.86 -37.32 -10.58
C PRO A 25 15.49 -38.13 -11.71
N GLY A 26 16.82 -38.25 -11.72
CA GLY A 26 17.58 -39.07 -12.67
C GLY A 26 18.77 -39.75 -12.01
N THR A 27 18.74 -41.08 -11.94
CA THR A 27 19.78 -41.95 -11.38
C THR A 27 21.02 -42.00 -12.27
N THR A 28 22.23 -41.97 -11.70
CA THR A 28 23.40 -42.80 -12.10
C THR A 28 24.62 -42.57 -11.19
N THR A 29 25.41 -43.63 -10.98
CA THR A 29 26.67 -43.64 -10.20
C THR A 29 27.85 -44.03 -11.13
N PRO A 30 29.14 -43.95 -10.72
CA PRO A 30 30.11 -43.08 -11.39
C PRO A 30 31.24 -43.85 -12.10
N PRO A 31 32.26 -43.14 -12.62
CA PRO A 31 33.62 -43.67 -12.66
C PRO A 31 34.61 -42.85 -11.80
N LYS A 32 35.71 -43.53 -11.46
CA LYS A 32 36.74 -43.17 -10.48
C LYS A 32 37.99 -42.63 -11.19
N SER A 33 38.61 -41.56 -10.69
CA SER A 33 39.92 -41.09 -11.20
C SER A 33 40.82 -40.53 -10.08
N THR A 34 42.13 -40.68 -10.28
CA THR A 34 43.26 -40.31 -9.41
C THR A 34 44.16 -39.32 -10.16
N THR A 35 44.91 -38.38 -9.58
CA THR A 35 45.45 -38.11 -8.21
C THR A 35 45.93 -36.63 -8.21
N PRO A 36 46.60 -36.02 -7.19
CA PRO A 36 47.09 -36.49 -5.90
C PRO A 36 46.74 -35.59 -4.68
N LYS A 37 47.31 -35.94 -3.52
CA LYS A 37 47.20 -35.32 -2.19
C LYS A 37 47.65 -33.84 -2.17
N ALA A 38 46.74 -32.93 -1.81
CA ALA A 38 47.07 -31.60 -1.31
C ALA A 38 46.85 -31.58 0.21
N GLU A 39 47.90 -31.24 0.96
CA GLU A 39 47.90 -31.22 2.42
C GLU A 39 47.46 -29.84 2.92
N THR A 40 46.22 -29.73 3.39
CA THR A 40 45.68 -28.49 3.97
C THR A 40 45.32 -28.74 5.44
N THR A 41 46.07 -28.13 6.33
CA THR A 41 45.86 -28.19 7.77
C THR A 41 44.55 -27.48 8.14
N LYS A 42 43.54 -28.28 8.51
CA LYS A 42 42.30 -27.81 9.13
C LYS A 42 42.66 -27.00 10.38
N PRO A 43 42.33 -25.71 10.49
CA PRO A 43 42.46 -25.00 11.76
C PRO A 43 41.52 -25.67 12.76
N SER A 44 42.08 -26.13 13.88
CA SER A 44 41.32 -26.77 14.94
C SER A 44 40.31 -25.78 15.48
N GLY A 45 39.01 -26.06 15.29
CA GLY A 45 37.95 -25.29 15.91
C GLY A 45 38.02 -25.52 17.41
N THR A 46 38.49 -24.53 18.17
CA THR A 46 38.36 -24.54 19.63
C THR A 46 36.86 -24.49 19.94
N GLU A 47 36.33 -25.61 20.44
CA GLU A 47 34.98 -25.66 20.98
C GLU A 47 34.85 -24.58 22.07
N ARG A 48 33.92 -23.66 21.88
CA ARG A 48 33.61 -22.64 22.88
C ARG A 48 32.43 -23.12 23.70
N GLU A 49 32.62 -23.14 25.01
CA GLU A 49 31.52 -23.30 25.96
C GLU A 49 30.52 -22.15 25.76
N SER A 50 29.32 -22.49 25.28
CA SER A 50 28.14 -21.66 25.53
C SER A 50 27.77 -21.81 27.00
N SER A 51 28.33 -20.96 27.88
CA SER A 51 27.85 -20.84 29.26
C SER A 51 26.44 -20.23 29.26
N SER A 52 25.44 -21.10 29.09
CA SER A 52 24.03 -20.73 29.07
C SER A 52 23.55 -20.25 30.44
N GLY A 53 23.84 -18.99 30.78
CA GLY A 53 23.43 -18.38 32.04
C GLY A 53 24.03 -17.00 32.34
N GLU A 54 25.21 -16.65 31.81
CA GLU A 54 25.81 -15.34 32.06
C GLU A 54 25.11 -14.25 31.24
N LYS A 55 24.46 -13.30 31.91
CA LYS A 55 23.92 -12.09 31.28
C LYS A 55 25.04 -11.10 30.97
N PRO A 56 24.98 -10.36 29.87
CA PRO A 56 25.89 -9.24 29.64
C PRO A 56 25.60 -8.09 30.60
N ASP A 57 26.66 -7.46 31.09
CA ASP A 57 26.62 -6.20 31.84
C ASP A 57 26.42 -5.00 30.88
N LEU A 58 26.90 -5.13 29.64
CA LEU A 58 26.80 -4.10 28.60
C LEU A 58 26.60 -4.70 27.20
N TYR A 59 25.82 -4.00 26.38
CA TYR A 59 25.63 -4.25 24.95
C TYR A 59 26.40 -3.19 24.17
N ILE A 60 27.22 -3.58 23.19
CA ILE A 60 28.00 -2.66 22.35
C ILE A 60 28.06 -3.17 20.91
N ASN A 61 28.43 -2.26 20.00
CA ASN A 61 29.04 -2.61 18.72
C ASN A 61 30.54 -2.30 18.70
N SER A 62 31.20 -2.68 17.61
CA SER A 62 32.65 -2.50 17.39
C SER A 62 33.15 -1.05 17.37
N GLN A 63 32.27 -0.05 17.39
CA GLN A 63 32.67 1.36 17.51
C GLN A 63 32.93 1.79 18.97
N SER A 64 32.64 0.91 19.94
CA SER A 64 32.89 1.16 21.36
C SER A 64 34.33 0.79 21.77
N SER A 65 34.90 1.58 22.67
CA SER A 65 36.21 1.33 23.27
C SER A 65 36.12 1.36 24.81
N PHE A 66 37.00 0.59 25.46
CA PHE A 66 37.12 0.56 26.92
C PHE A 66 38.47 1.13 27.37
N GLU A 67 38.44 1.87 28.47
CA GLU A 67 39.62 2.41 29.14
C GLU A 67 39.67 1.90 30.59
N PHE A 68 40.87 1.58 31.07
CA PHE A 68 41.09 1.24 32.47
C PHE A 68 41.76 2.39 33.21
N ASN A 69 41.19 2.73 34.37
CA ASN A 69 41.76 3.68 35.31
C ASN A 69 41.97 2.96 36.65
N SER A 70 43.07 3.26 37.35
CA SER A 70 43.39 2.66 38.65
C SER A 70 44.22 3.63 39.49
N LYS A 71 44.07 3.55 40.81
CA LYS A 71 44.76 4.39 41.79
C LYS A 71 45.29 3.50 42.90
N ASP A 72 46.55 3.67 43.24
CA ASP A 72 47.14 3.18 44.48
C ASP A 72 47.85 4.37 45.15
N GLU A 73 47.63 4.53 46.45
CA GLU A 73 48.21 5.61 47.27
C GLU A 73 49.49 5.17 47.99
N GLY A 74 49.76 3.85 48.06
CA GLY A 74 50.93 3.29 48.74
C GLY A 74 52.19 3.26 47.87
N SER A 75 52.28 2.30 46.95
CA SER A 75 53.46 2.10 46.09
C SER A 75 53.28 2.67 44.67
N THR A 76 52.07 3.13 44.35
CA THR A 76 51.55 3.51 43.03
C THR A 76 51.43 2.33 42.06
N VAL A 77 50.46 2.42 41.14
CA VAL A 77 50.23 1.41 40.10
C VAL A 77 51.45 1.32 39.18
N ASP A 78 51.91 0.10 38.90
CA ASP A 78 52.97 -0.18 37.92
C ASP A 78 52.36 -0.46 36.54
N TYR A 79 51.40 -1.38 36.47
CA TYR A 79 50.62 -1.64 35.25
C TYR A 79 49.24 -2.22 35.56
N ILE A 80 48.36 -2.15 34.57
CA ILE A 80 47.11 -2.92 34.53
C ILE A 80 47.31 -4.03 33.51
N GLU A 81 46.87 -5.26 33.82
CA GLU A 81 46.85 -6.37 32.86
C GLU A 81 45.41 -6.88 32.66
N TYR A 82 45.07 -7.23 31.43
CA TYR A 82 43.75 -7.74 31.04
C TYR A 82 43.87 -8.90 30.05
N LYS A 83 42.84 -9.75 30.01
CA LYS A 83 42.64 -10.79 29.00
C LYS A 83 41.21 -10.75 28.48
N ILE A 84 41.02 -11.12 27.22
CA ILE A 84 39.71 -11.16 26.54
C ILE A 84 39.34 -12.63 26.33
N GLY A 85 38.22 -13.05 26.94
CA GLY A 85 37.80 -14.45 26.96
C GLY A 85 38.87 -15.36 27.59
N SER A 86 39.27 -16.39 26.85
CA SER A 86 40.30 -17.37 27.23
C SER A 86 41.72 -17.00 26.74
N GLY A 87 41.94 -15.76 26.30
CA GLY A 87 43.27 -15.32 25.85
C GLY A 87 44.26 -15.09 27.01
N ASP A 88 45.52 -14.83 26.65
CA ASP A 88 46.58 -14.51 27.60
C ASP A 88 46.46 -13.08 28.16
N TYR A 89 47.10 -12.84 29.31
CA TYR A 89 47.22 -11.51 29.88
C TYR A 89 48.10 -10.60 29.03
N THR A 90 47.56 -9.45 28.68
CA THR A 90 48.23 -8.36 27.97
C THR A 90 48.28 -7.13 28.88
N LYS A 91 49.39 -6.39 28.88
CA LYS A 91 49.47 -5.12 29.60
C LYS A 91 48.62 -4.06 28.88
N TYR A 92 47.80 -3.34 29.63
CA TYR A 92 47.05 -2.21 29.13
C TYR A 92 47.98 -1.03 28.85
N VAL A 93 47.97 -0.55 27.60
CA VAL A 93 48.78 0.58 27.12
C VAL A 93 47.97 1.63 26.36
N SER A 94 46.79 1.26 25.88
CA SER A 94 45.83 2.10 25.15
C SER A 94 44.44 1.48 25.25
N SER A 95 43.40 2.24 24.92
CA SER A 95 42.02 1.76 24.89
C SER A 95 41.84 0.49 24.05
N ILE A 96 40.90 -0.36 24.46
CA ILE A 96 40.66 -1.68 23.85
C ILE A 96 39.32 -1.69 23.12
N THR A 97 39.27 -2.32 21.95
CA THR A 97 38.06 -2.50 21.14
C THR A 97 37.69 -3.97 21.03
N LEU A 98 36.39 -4.28 21.00
CA LEU A 98 35.89 -5.63 20.80
C LEU A 98 35.15 -5.72 19.46
N VAL A 99 35.77 -6.40 18.49
CA VAL A 99 35.28 -6.45 17.10
C VAL A 99 34.51 -7.73 16.74
N ARG A 100 34.68 -8.80 17.53
CA ARG A 100 34.04 -10.10 17.26
C ARG A 100 32.73 -10.19 18.02
N GLU A 101 31.65 -10.50 17.31
CA GLU A 101 30.32 -10.67 17.90
C GLU A 101 30.26 -11.80 18.93
N GLY A 102 29.30 -11.68 19.84
CA GLY A 102 29.01 -12.64 20.91
C GLY A 102 29.38 -12.15 22.30
N LEU A 103 29.02 -12.95 23.31
CA LEU A 103 29.33 -12.66 24.70
C LEU A 103 30.83 -12.84 24.95
N THR A 104 31.46 -11.78 25.46
CA THR A 104 32.90 -11.67 25.67
C THR A 104 33.18 -11.20 27.08
N LYS A 105 33.88 -12.03 27.87
CA LYS A 105 34.33 -11.70 29.22
C LYS A 105 35.67 -10.99 29.17
N ILE A 106 35.73 -9.76 29.66
CA ILE A 106 36.98 -9.04 29.94
C ILE A 106 37.38 -9.39 31.37
N THR A 107 38.59 -9.92 31.56
CA THR A 107 39.14 -10.14 32.91
C THR A 107 40.36 -9.27 33.12
N TYR A 108 40.44 -8.53 34.22
CA TYR A 108 41.46 -7.50 34.45
C TYR A 108 41.86 -7.38 35.92
N ARG A 109 43.08 -6.89 36.15
CA ARG A 109 43.61 -6.53 37.49
C ARG A 109 44.74 -5.50 37.39
N ALA A 110 44.90 -4.68 38.42
CA ALA A 110 46.09 -3.84 38.58
C ALA A 110 47.23 -4.59 39.30
N VAL A 111 48.46 -4.16 39.04
CA VAL A 111 49.68 -4.57 39.75
C VAL A 111 50.42 -3.31 40.20
N ASP A 112 50.86 -3.29 41.45
CA ASP A 112 51.57 -2.16 42.06
C ASP A 112 53.10 -2.29 41.90
N LYS A 113 53.86 -1.25 42.24
CA LYS A 113 55.34 -1.27 42.11
C LYS A 113 56.05 -2.16 43.13
N ALA A 114 55.37 -2.61 44.18
CA ALA A 114 55.86 -3.63 45.09
C ALA A 114 55.61 -5.06 44.56
N GLY A 115 54.85 -5.22 43.46
CA GLY A 115 54.51 -6.49 42.84
C GLY A 115 53.23 -7.13 43.38
N ASN A 116 52.47 -6.44 44.23
CA ASN A 116 51.18 -6.91 44.71
C ASN A 116 50.17 -6.90 43.55
N LYS A 117 49.38 -7.97 43.43
CA LYS A 117 48.36 -8.12 42.41
C LYS A 117 46.96 -7.96 43.00
N GLU A 118 46.14 -7.14 42.38
CA GLU A 118 44.72 -7.07 42.69
C GLU A 118 44.02 -8.42 42.34
N PRO A 119 42.98 -8.85 43.09
CA PRO A 119 42.09 -9.92 42.67
C PRO A 119 41.53 -9.71 41.25
N GLU A 120 41.31 -10.81 40.51
CA GLU A 120 40.75 -10.72 39.16
C GLU A 120 39.31 -10.18 39.20
N LYS A 121 39.04 -9.14 38.41
CA LYS A 121 37.69 -8.61 38.14
C LYS A 121 37.25 -9.04 36.75
N HIS A 122 35.93 -9.19 36.58
CA HIS A 122 35.33 -9.61 35.32
C HIS A 122 34.27 -8.59 34.87
N PHE A 123 34.12 -8.41 33.56
CA PHE A 123 33.07 -7.61 32.94
C PHE A 123 32.58 -8.32 31.66
N ASN A 124 31.28 -8.61 31.58
CA ASN A 124 30.67 -9.37 30.50
C ASN A 124 30.05 -8.42 29.47
N VAL A 125 30.59 -8.44 28.25
CA VAL A 125 30.16 -7.55 27.16
C VAL A 125 29.55 -8.38 26.04
N LEU A 126 28.33 -8.04 25.61
CA LEU A 126 27.78 -8.56 24.36
C LEU A 126 28.19 -7.62 23.23
N VAL A 127 28.98 -8.14 22.29
CA VAL A 127 29.31 -7.43 21.06
C VAL A 127 28.30 -7.84 19.99
N ASP A 128 27.64 -6.87 19.38
CA ASP A 128 26.75 -7.07 18.23
C ASP A 128 27.02 -5.99 17.19
N ASN A 129 27.22 -6.34 15.93
CA ASN A 129 27.41 -5.41 14.82
C ASN A 129 26.29 -5.54 13.77
N THR A 130 25.32 -6.41 14.01
CA THR A 130 24.28 -6.75 13.05
C THR A 130 23.01 -5.97 13.40
N PRO A 131 22.52 -5.05 12.54
CA PRO A 131 21.30 -4.31 12.84
C PRO A 131 20.06 -5.22 12.74
N PRO A 132 18.97 -4.90 13.47
CA PRO A 132 17.74 -5.67 13.41
C PRO A 132 17.15 -5.79 12.00
N SER A 133 16.51 -6.93 11.74
CA SER A 133 15.59 -7.07 10.60
C SER A 133 14.22 -6.50 10.93
N THR A 134 13.50 -5.95 9.95
CA THR A 134 12.16 -5.39 10.16
C THR A 134 11.16 -5.90 9.12
N LYS A 135 9.88 -5.96 9.49
CA LYS A 135 8.77 -6.38 8.64
C LYS A 135 7.50 -5.62 9.01
N ILE A 136 6.78 -5.13 8.01
CA ILE A 136 5.42 -4.60 8.16
C ILE A 136 4.41 -5.62 7.62
N THR A 137 3.31 -5.82 8.33
CA THR A 137 2.26 -6.78 7.98
C THR A 137 0.89 -6.08 7.98
N PRO A 138 0.25 -5.92 6.82
CA PRO A 138 -1.17 -5.55 6.71
C PRO A 138 -2.09 -6.59 7.38
N SER A 139 -3.22 -6.15 7.96
CA SER A 139 -4.22 -7.03 8.58
C SER A 139 -5.06 -7.84 7.58
N ALA A 140 -5.07 -7.42 6.32
CA ALA A 140 -5.61 -8.14 5.17
C ALA A 140 -4.75 -7.85 3.93
N ALA A 141 -4.91 -8.63 2.85
CA ALA A 141 -4.20 -8.38 1.61
C ALA A 141 -4.55 -6.99 1.04
N LEU A 142 -3.53 -6.27 0.56
CA LEU A 142 -3.74 -5.02 -0.18
C LEU A 142 -4.36 -5.33 -1.55
N ILE A 143 -5.25 -4.46 -2.00
CA ILE A 143 -5.86 -4.52 -3.33
C ILE A 143 -4.86 -3.93 -4.31
N VAL A 144 -4.52 -4.65 -5.38
CA VAL A 144 -3.61 -4.13 -6.42
C VAL A 144 -4.43 -3.80 -7.67
N HIS A 145 -4.48 -2.52 -8.02
CA HIS A 145 -5.10 -2.02 -9.24
C HIS A 145 -4.12 -1.07 -9.94
N GLU A 146 -3.90 -1.26 -11.25
CA GLU A 146 -2.92 -0.49 -12.06
C GLU A 146 -1.56 -0.26 -11.35
N ASN A 147 -0.93 -1.36 -10.89
CA ASN A 147 0.33 -1.37 -10.15
C ASN A 147 0.36 -0.56 -8.85
N THR A 148 -0.78 -0.06 -8.38
CA THR A 148 -0.94 0.71 -7.15
C THR A 148 -1.56 -0.16 -6.05
N ASN A 149 -1.01 -0.07 -4.83
CA ASN A 149 -1.56 -0.73 -3.65
C ASN A 149 -2.66 0.14 -3.03
N TYR A 150 -3.84 -0.42 -2.86
CA TYR A 150 -4.99 0.18 -2.21
C TYR A 150 -5.33 -0.52 -0.90
N ALA A 151 -5.79 0.25 0.09
CA ALA A 151 -6.29 -0.24 1.36
C ALA A 151 -7.76 0.12 1.58
N THR A 152 -8.50 -0.80 2.19
CA THR A 152 -9.83 -0.50 2.73
C THR A 152 -9.70 0.34 4.00
N LYS A 153 -10.74 1.12 4.34
CA LYS A 153 -10.76 1.94 5.56
C LYS A 153 -10.57 1.16 6.86
N ALA A 154 -10.93 -0.13 6.87
CA ALA A 154 -10.78 -1.00 8.05
C ALA A 154 -9.38 -1.64 8.18
N LEU A 155 -8.53 -1.50 7.16
CA LEU A 155 -7.23 -2.17 7.11
C LEU A 155 -6.23 -1.47 8.04
N THR A 156 -5.46 -2.28 8.77
CA THR A 156 -4.46 -1.82 9.73
C THR A 156 -3.11 -2.46 9.44
N TYR A 157 -2.03 -1.90 9.99
CA TYR A 157 -0.67 -2.40 9.80
C TYR A 157 0.02 -2.60 11.14
N SER A 158 0.81 -3.66 11.25
CA SER A 158 1.67 -3.92 12.40
C SER A 158 3.11 -4.09 11.95
N ILE A 159 4.04 -3.44 12.65
CA ILE A 159 5.48 -3.59 12.41
C ILE A 159 6.08 -4.52 13.47
N THR A 160 6.90 -5.45 13.02
CA THR A 160 7.72 -6.32 13.88
C THR A 160 9.18 -6.15 13.51
N ALA A 161 10.06 -6.16 14.50
CA ALA A 161 11.50 -6.25 14.30
C ALA A 161 12.03 -7.50 14.99
N GLN A 162 13.09 -8.09 14.45
CA GLN A 162 13.75 -9.25 15.01
C GLN A 162 15.26 -9.07 14.92
N ASP A 163 15.89 -9.27 16.06
CA ASP A 163 17.33 -9.26 16.23
C ASP A 163 17.76 -10.54 16.97
N ASN A 164 18.95 -11.05 16.62
CA ASN A 164 19.40 -12.38 17.03
C ASN A 164 20.34 -12.38 18.25
N LEU A 165 20.86 -11.23 18.67
CA LEU A 165 21.95 -11.18 19.64
C LEU A 165 21.72 -10.09 20.70
N ALA A 166 21.81 -8.80 20.37
CA ALA A 166 21.52 -7.72 21.31
C ALA A 166 20.03 -7.63 21.68
N GLY A 167 19.14 -8.05 20.78
CA GLY A 167 17.70 -7.85 20.84
C GLY A 167 17.30 -6.42 20.49
N VAL A 168 16.08 -6.26 19.99
CA VAL A 168 15.53 -4.95 19.60
C VAL A 168 15.38 -4.04 20.84
N GLN A 169 15.86 -2.80 20.73
CA GLN A 169 15.66 -1.71 21.69
C GLN A 169 14.42 -0.89 21.33
N ASP A 170 14.34 -0.38 20.10
CA ASP A 170 13.19 0.38 19.61
C ASP A 170 12.89 0.12 18.13
N ILE A 171 11.67 0.48 17.72
CA ILE A 171 11.27 0.63 16.32
C ILE A 171 10.85 2.09 16.15
N LYS A 172 11.40 2.79 15.17
CA LYS A 172 10.99 4.15 14.80
C LYS A 172 10.08 4.10 13.58
N ILE A 173 9.03 4.91 13.62
CA ILE A 173 8.02 5.05 12.57
C ILE A 173 7.81 6.53 12.22
N SER A 174 7.66 6.81 10.93
CA SER A 174 7.23 8.08 10.36
C SER A 174 6.09 7.80 9.39
N ILE A 175 4.99 8.56 9.49
CA ILE A 175 3.83 8.44 8.60
C ILE A 175 3.74 9.72 7.78
N ASN A 176 3.69 9.59 6.45
CA ASN A 176 3.58 10.72 5.51
C ASN A 176 4.68 11.79 5.67
N GLY A 177 5.89 11.37 6.08
CA GLY A 177 7.01 12.28 6.33
C GLY A 177 6.92 13.05 7.66
N SER A 178 6.07 12.62 8.59
CA SER A 178 6.08 13.15 9.96
C SER A 178 7.44 12.95 10.64
N GLU A 179 7.72 13.74 11.67
CA GLU A 179 8.88 13.48 12.53
C GLU A 179 8.83 12.03 13.07
N PRO A 180 9.95 11.27 13.02
CA PRO A 180 9.99 9.89 13.49
C PRO A 180 9.68 9.77 14.99
N LYS A 181 8.88 8.77 15.37
CA LYS A 181 8.51 8.47 16.76
C LYS A 181 8.75 7.00 17.05
N VAL A 182 8.93 6.66 18.33
CA VAL A 182 8.94 5.25 18.75
C VAL A 182 7.56 4.64 18.51
N TYR A 183 7.52 3.51 17.83
CA TYR A 183 6.30 2.74 17.57
C TYR A 183 5.82 2.08 18.87
N ASP A 184 4.55 2.29 19.21
CA ASP A 184 3.95 1.89 20.48
C ASP A 184 3.35 0.47 20.47
N GLY A 185 3.56 -0.28 19.38
CA GLY A 185 3.04 -1.63 19.18
C GLY A 185 1.57 -1.69 18.75
N LYS A 186 0.85 -0.57 18.66
CA LYS A 186 -0.58 -0.57 18.28
C LYS A 186 -0.77 -0.63 16.77
N PRO A 187 -1.87 -1.23 16.27
CA PRO A 187 -2.18 -1.25 14.84
C PRO A 187 -2.27 0.17 14.25
N ILE A 188 -1.53 0.41 13.19
CA ILE A 188 -1.48 1.68 12.45
C ILE A 188 -2.70 1.76 11.53
N GLN A 189 -3.39 2.90 11.51
CA GLN A 189 -4.46 3.23 10.58
C GLN A 189 -4.07 4.41 9.71
N LEU A 190 -4.60 4.45 8.47
CA LEU A 190 -4.33 5.49 7.48
C LEU A 190 -5.66 6.19 7.11
N GLU A 191 -5.93 7.33 7.74
CA GLU A 191 -7.20 8.07 7.55
C GLU A 191 -7.18 9.08 6.40
N LYS A 192 -5.99 9.50 5.96
CA LYS A 192 -5.82 10.52 4.91
C LYS A 192 -6.05 9.87 3.54
N ALA A 193 -7.00 10.38 2.76
CA ALA A 193 -7.21 9.94 1.38
C ALA A 193 -5.97 10.18 0.48
N GLY A 194 -5.82 9.36 -0.55
CA GLY A 194 -4.68 9.38 -1.48
C GLY A 194 -3.47 8.59 -0.97
N VAL A 195 -2.29 8.86 -1.55
CA VAL A 195 -1.06 8.15 -1.24
C VAL A 195 -0.58 8.47 0.18
N ASN A 196 -0.35 7.41 0.94
CA ASN A 196 0.27 7.44 2.26
C ASN A 196 1.58 6.64 2.26
N THR A 197 2.53 7.04 3.10
CA THR A 197 3.80 6.32 3.30
C THR A 197 4.01 6.00 4.77
N ILE A 198 4.31 4.73 5.07
CA ILE A 198 4.78 4.27 6.38
C ILE A 198 6.27 3.97 6.24
N LYS A 199 7.11 4.83 6.80
CA LYS A 199 8.57 4.66 6.86
C LYS A 199 8.94 4.14 8.25
N PHE A 200 9.80 3.13 8.31
CA PHE A 200 10.20 2.52 9.59
C PHE A 200 11.61 1.92 9.57
N SER A 201 12.24 1.91 10.73
CA SER A 201 13.55 1.29 11.01
C SER A 201 13.60 0.85 12.48
N ALA A 202 14.54 -0.02 12.85
CA ALA A 202 14.67 -0.52 14.22
C ALA A 202 16.11 -0.42 14.73
N THR A 203 16.25 -0.17 16.02
CA THR A 203 17.53 -0.06 16.74
C THR A 203 17.66 -1.24 17.70
N ASP A 204 18.83 -1.88 17.79
CA ASP A 204 19.13 -2.89 18.82
C ASP A 204 19.66 -2.25 20.13
N LYS A 205 19.96 -3.07 21.15
CA LYS A 205 20.57 -2.57 22.40
C LYS A 205 22.05 -2.17 22.28
N SER A 206 22.72 -2.55 21.19
CA SER A 206 24.13 -2.23 20.89
C SER A 206 24.28 -0.95 20.06
N GLY A 207 23.17 -0.31 19.65
CA GLY A 207 23.13 0.92 18.87
C GLY A 207 23.09 0.72 17.36
N ASN A 208 23.01 -0.51 16.85
CA ASN A 208 22.93 -0.76 15.41
C ASN A 208 21.50 -0.48 14.92
N THR A 209 21.37 0.31 13.85
CA THR A 209 20.08 0.71 13.27
C THR A 209 19.88 0.06 11.90
N SER A 210 18.70 -0.50 11.66
CA SER A 210 18.33 -1.06 10.35
C SER A 210 18.27 0.03 9.27
N THR A 211 18.47 -0.35 8.00
CA THR A 211 18.09 0.53 6.89
C THR A 211 16.59 0.84 6.96
N ASP A 212 16.23 2.06 6.54
CA ASP A 212 14.83 2.47 6.47
C ASP A 212 14.05 1.65 5.45
N SER A 213 12.95 1.05 5.88
CA SER A 213 11.94 0.42 5.03
C SER A 213 10.76 1.39 4.80
N VAL A 214 10.14 1.32 3.63
CA VAL A 214 8.98 2.16 3.29
C VAL A 214 7.88 1.31 2.64
N LEU A 215 6.68 1.40 3.19
CA LEU A 215 5.45 0.91 2.54
C LEU A 215 4.64 2.10 2.03
N ALA A 216 4.32 2.12 0.74
CA ALA A 216 3.40 3.08 0.13
C ALA A 216 2.05 2.42 -0.15
N VAL A 217 0.96 3.07 0.28
CA VAL A 217 -0.42 2.60 0.07
C VAL A 217 -1.35 3.78 -0.18
N THR A 218 -2.25 3.64 -1.15
CA THR A 218 -3.31 4.60 -1.44
C THR A 218 -4.55 4.27 -0.61
N VAL A 219 -5.05 5.24 0.14
CA VAL A 219 -6.34 5.16 0.82
C VAL A 219 -7.38 5.78 -0.10
N ASP A 220 -8.27 4.94 -0.62
CA ASP A 220 -9.34 5.36 -1.51
C ASP A 220 -10.63 5.63 -0.71
N GLN A 221 -11.18 6.83 -0.89
CA GLN A 221 -12.43 7.32 -0.31
C GLN A 221 -13.31 7.98 -1.38
N GLU A 222 -12.92 7.90 -2.65
CA GLU A 222 -13.76 8.36 -3.75
C GLU A 222 -14.89 7.35 -3.92
N LYS A 223 -16.09 7.83 -4.25
CA LYS A 223 -17.21 6.93 -4.52
C LYS A 223 -17.26 6.66 -6.02
N PRO A 224 -17.44 5.40 -6.44
CA PRO A 224 -17.65 5.12 -7.84
C PRO A 224 -18.94 5.81 -8.33
N SER A 225 -18.99 6.09 -9.63
CA SER A 225 -20.16 6.65 -10.30
C SER A 225 -20.93 5.57 -11.07
N VAL A 226 -22.22 5.81 -11.31
CA VAL A 226 -23.13 4.91 -12.05
C VAL A 226 -23.94 5.70 -13.05
N GLU A 227 -24.15 5.12 -14.23
CA GLU A 227 -25.00 5.65 -15.29
C GLU A 227 -25.97 4.55 -15.79
N LEU A 228 -27.19 4.98 -16.12
CA LEU A 228 -28.28 4.12 -16.59
C LEU A 228 -28.67 4.52 -18.02
N PHE A 229 -28.65 3.56 -18.94
CA PHE A 229 -29.00 3.75 -20.35
C PHE A 229 -30.18 2.84 -20.71
N GLY A 230 -31.14 3.34 -21.49
CA GLY A 230 -32.20 2.50 -22.09
C GLY A 230 -32.07 2.48 -23.60
N SER A 231 -32.31 1.33 -24.24
CA SER A 231 -32.09 1.16 -25.69
C SER A 231 -32.98 2.05 -26.58
N ALA A 232 -34.21 2.32 -26.15
CA ALA A 232 -35.12 3.26 -26.79
C ALA A 232 -36.06 3.89 -25.73
N LEU A 233 -35.77 5.13 -25.33
CA LEU A 233 -36.57 5.88 -24.36
C LEU A 233 -37.31 7.02 -25.07
N VAL A 234 -38.62 7.15 -24.85
CA VAL A 234 -39.46 8.20 -25.44
C VAL A 234 -40.10 9.03 -24.33
N THR A 235 -39.75 10.32 -24.23
CA THR A 235 -40.32 11.20 -23.19
C THR A 235 -41.58 11.89 -23.69
N VAL A 236 -42.70 11.71 -22.98
CA VAL A 236 -43.98 12.38 -23.25
C VAL A 236 -44.51 12.96 -21.94
N LYS A 237 -44.66 14.30 -21.87
CA LYS A 237 -45.13 15.02 -20.67
C LYS A 237 -44.36 14.60 -19.40
N ASP A 238 -43.03 14.68 -19.48
CA ASP A 238 -42.07 14.36 -18.40
C ASP A 238 -42.12 12.91 -17.89
N LYS A 239 -42.76 12.01 -18.62
CA LYS A 239 -42.75 10.56 -18.37
C LYS A 239 -42.01 9.84 -19.48
N ILE A 240 -41.14 8.90 -19.10
CA ILE A 240 -40.42 8.04 -20.04
C ILE A 240 -41.31 6.85 -20.38
N PHE A 241 -41.53 6.60 -21.67
CA PHE A 241 -42.20 5.43 -22.21
C PHE A 241 -41.21 4.54 -22.95
N VAL A 242 -41.40 3.23 -22.86
CA VAL A 242 -40.61 2.20 -23.55
C VAL A 242 -41.52 1.11 -24.10
N LYS A 243 -41.07 0.43 -25.16
CA LYS A 243 -41.71 -0.81 -25.61
C LYS A 243 -41.44 -1.95 -24.63
N SER A 244 -42.31 -2.96 -24.63
CA SER A 244 -42.04 -4.26 -23.99
C SER A 244 -40.68 -4.83 -24.44
N GLY A 245 -39.89 -5.34 -23.49
CA GLY A 245 -38.57 -5.90 -23.75
C GLY A 245 -37.47 -4.87 -24.05
N ASN A 246 -37.69 -3.57 -23.80
CA ASN A 246 -36.60 -2.58 -23.86
C ASN A 246 -35.50 -2.91 -22.83
N ALA A 247 -34.27 -3.05 -23.32
CA ALA A 247 -33.11 -3.34 -22.50
C ALA A 247 -32.56 -2.07 -21.84
N PHE A 248 -32.23 -2.18 -20.55
CA PHE A 248 -31.49 -1.18 -19.77
C PHE A 248 -30.07 -1.67 -19.50
N THR A 249 -29.09 -0.87 -19.89
CA THR A 249 -27.66 -1.12 -19.66
C THR A 249 -27.17 -0.23 -18.53
N ILE A 250 -26.45 -0.81 -17.58
CA ILE A 250 -25.83 -0.10 -16.47
C ILE A 250 -24.33 0.00 -16.74
N LYS A 251 -23.75 1.18 -16.54
CA LYS A 251 -22.31 1.38 -16.50
C LYS A 251 -21.92 1.94 -15.14
N ALA A 252 -20.73 1.59 -14.68
CA ALA A 252 -20.10 2.22 -13.54
C ALA A 252 -18.67 2.59 -13.90
N SER A 253 -18.14 3.63 -13.26
CA SER A 253 -16.75 4.03 -13.41
C SER A 253 -16.17 4.46 -12.08
N ASP A 254 -14.90 4.13 -11.89
CA ASP A 254 -14.09 4.44 -10.73
C ASP A 254 -12.70 4.88 -11.21
N THR A 255 -12.12 5.87 -10.54
CA THR A 255 -10.87 6.55 -10.92
C THR A 255 -9.64 5.98 -10.20
N LEU A 256 -9.82 5.10 -9.21
CA LEU A 256 -8.80 4.71 -8.25
C LEU A 256 -8.74 3.19 -8.07
N SER A 257 -9.50 2.62 -7.13
CA SER A 257 -9.43 1.19 -6.79
C SER A 257 -10.18 0.27 -7.76
N GLY A 258 -10.96 0.83 -8.69
CA GLY A 258 -11.67 0.10 -9.73
C GLY A 258 -13.01 -0.50 -9.24
N ILE A 259 -13.91 -0.79 -10.18
CA ILE A 259 -15.24 -1.36 -9.86
C ILE A 259 -15.13 -2.84 -9.48
N LYS A 260 -15.67 -3.20 -8.31
CA LYS A 260 -15.79 -4.59 -7.84
C LYS A 260 -17.11 -5.24 -8.21
N GLN A 261 -18.20 -4.48 -8.14
CA GLN A 261 -19.54 -4.99 -8.39
C GLN A 261 -20.52 -3.88 -8.75
N ILE A 262 -21.44 -4.16 -9.67
CA ILE A 262 -22.60 -3.32 -9.97
C ILE A 262 -23.84 -4.06 -9.47
N PHE A 263 -24.74 -3.35 -8.82
CA PHE A 263 -26.01 -3.85 -8.32
C PHE A 263 -27.17 -3.08 -8.93
N TYR A 264 -28.29 -3.77 -9.15
CA TYR A 264 -29.54 -3.16 -9.56
C TYR A 264 -30.72 -3.81 -8.84
N LYS A 265 -31.86 -3.12 -8.80
CA LYS A 265 -33.16 -3.71 -8.50
C LYS A 265 -34.22 -3.13 -9.42
N LEU A 266 -35.27 -3.92 -9.64
CA LEU A 266 -36.47 -3.51 -10.35
C LEU A 266 -37.59 -3.33 -9.34
N ASP A 267 -38.28 -2.20 -9.43
CA ASP A 267 -39.41 -1.80 -8.59
C ASP A 267 -39.08 -1.90 -7.09
N SER A 268 -39.93 -2.57 -6.31
CA SER A 268 -39.71 -2.85 -4.89
C SER A 268 -39.00 -4.19 -4.64
N GLY A 269 -38.29 -4.73 -5.63
CA GLY A 269 -37.55 -5.98 -5.52
C GLY A 269 -36.20 -5.86 -4.82
N GLU A 270 -35.59 -7.01 -4.55
CA GLU A 270 -34.26 -7.12 -3.96
C GLU A 270 -33.14 -6.65 -4.90
N TRP A 271 -32.03 -6.20 -4.29
CA TRP A 271 -30.79 -5.90 -5.01
C TRP A 271 -30.15 -7.18 -5.58
N LYS A 272 -29.81 -7.14 -6.86
CA LYS A 272 -29.17 -8.21 -7.63
C LYS A 272 -27.88 -7.71 -8.25
N SER A 273 -26.89 -8.58 -8.39
CA SER A 273 -25.71 -8.30 -9.22
C SER A 273 -26.13 -8.05 -10.67
N TYR A 274 -25.58 -7.00 -11.27
CA TYR A 274 -25.73 -6.70 -12.69
C TYR A 274 -24.63 -7.42 -13.48
N ALA A 275 -25.03 -8.22 -14.47
CA ALA A 275 -24.14 -8.91 -15.39
C ALA A 275 -24.55 -8.64 -16.86
N ASP A 276 -25.85 -8.73 -17.14
CA ASP A 276 -26.45 -8.55 -18.45
C ASP A 276 -27.51 -7.42 -18.45
N PRO A 277 -27.82 -6.81 -19.61
CA PRO A 277 -28.86 -5.79 -19.73
C PRO A 277 -30.22 -6.25 -19.18
N VAL A 278 -30.90 -5.35 -18.48
CA VAL A 278 -32.16 -5.63 -17.79
C VAL A 278 -33.34 -5.27 -18.69
N SER A 279 -34.15 -6.26 -19.08
CA SER A 279 -35.38 -6.03 -19.85
C SER A 279 -36.63 -6.16 -18.98
N VAL A 280 -37.66 -5.37 -19.30
CA VAL A 280 -38.97 -5.42 -18.62
C VAL A 280 -40.08 -5.54 -19.66
N GLU A 281 -40.97 -6.53 -19.47
CA GLU A 281 -42.00 -6.88 -20.46
C GLU A 281 -43.42 -6.51 -20.03
N ALA A 282 -43.67 -6.47 -18.72
CA ALA A 282 -44.98 -6.21 -18.14
C ALA A 282 -45.45 -4.78 -18.42
N GLN A 283 -46.75 -4.60 -18.72
CA GLN A 283 -47.38 -3.29 -18.88
C GLN A 283 -47.41 -2.52 -17.56
N GLY A 284 -47.06 -1.22 -17.59
CA GLY A 284 -47.29 -0.32 -16.46
C GLY A 284 -46.09 0.51 -16.05
N ASN A 285 -46.17 1.12 -14.86
CA ASN A 285 -45.10 1.95 -14.29
C ASN A 285 -44.04 1.04 -13.65
N HIS A 286 -42.79 1.28 -14.01
CA HIS A 286 -41.64 0.58 -13.47
C HIS A 286 -40.54 1.56 -13.03
N THR A 287 -39.63 1.08 -12.19
CA THR A 287 -38.45 1.79 -11.73
C THR A 287 -37.25 0.85 -11.76
N ILE A 288 -36.15 1.27 -12.38
CA ILE A 288 -34.84 0.65 -12.19
C ILE A 288 -33.99 1.54 -11.27
N GLU A 289 -33.45 0.94 -10.21
CA GLU A 289 -32.47 1.57 -9.32
C GLU A 289 -31.14 0.81 -9.42
N ALA A 290 -30.03 1.54 -9.46
CA ALA A 290 -28.70 1.00 -9.69
C ALA A 290 -27.66 1.67 -8.79
N LYS A 291 -26.67 0.89 -8.33
CA LYS A 291 -25.51 1.35 -7.56
C LYS A 291 -24.28 0.48 -7.86
N SER A 292 -23.09 0.94 -7.50
CA SER A 292 -21.85 0.17 -7.61
C SER A 292 -21.05 0.23 -6.32
N VAL A 293 -20.16 -0.74 -6.16
CA VAL A 293 -19.17 -0.82 -5.09
C VAL A 293 -17.80 -1.00 -5.72
N ASP A 294 -16.83 -0.21 -5.27
CA ASP A 294 -15.42 -0.30 -5.71
C ASP A 294 -14.68 -1.46 -5.03
N SER A 295 -13.38 -1.61 -5.33
CA SER A 295 -12.56 -2.67 -4.73
C SER A 295 -12.33 -2.48 -3.23
N VAL A 296 -12.23 -1.25 -2.72
CA VAL A 296 -11.97 -0.96 -1.30
C VAL A 296 -13.23 -0.97 -0.41
N GLY A 297 -14.42 -0.93 -1.00
CA GLY A 297 -15.72 -0.96 -0.34
C GLY A 297 -16.50 0.36 -0.33
N ASN A 298 -16.12 1.40 -1.08
CA ASN A 298 -16.96 2.59 -1.22
C ASN A 298 -18.17 2.30 -2.12
N GLU A 299 -19.34 2.78 -1.71
CA GLU A 299 -20.61 2.60 -2.44
C GLU A 299 -21.05 3.91 -3.13
N SER A 300 -21.44 3.80 -4.40
CA SER A 300 -21.96 4.91 -5.20
C SER A 300 -23.25 5.50 -4.62
N GLU A 301 -23.65 6.67 -5.13
CA GLU A 301 -25.06 7.05 -5.04
C GLU A 301 -25.94 6.05 -5.80
N VAL A 302 -27.19 5.88 -5.34
CA VAL A 302 -28.22 5.15 -6.11
C VAL A 302 -28.71 6.04 -7.24
N LYS A 303 -28.52 5.62 -8.49
CA LYS A 303 -29.21 6.21 -9.65
C LYS A 303 -30.53 5.50 -9.90
N LYS A 304 -31.51 6.26 -10.41
CA LYS A 304 -32.91 5.82 -10.57
C LYS A 304 -33.46 6.31 -11.91
N ILE A 305 -34.12 5.43 -12.65
CA ILE A 305 -34.99 5.80 -13.78
C ILE A 305 -36.37 5.21 -13.53
N ALA A 306 -37.40 6.06 -13.60
CA ALA A 306 -38.80 5.64 -13.65
C ALA A 306 -39.28 5.71 -15.10
N PHE A 307 -40.00 4.67 -15.53
CA PHE A 307 -40.48 4.53 -16.91
C PHE A 307 -41.82 3.80 -16.96
N ILE A 308 -42.48 3.86 -18.10
CA ILE A 308 -43.74 3.18 -18.38
C ILE A 308 -43.50 2.24 -19.55
N VAL A 309 -43.72 0.94 -19.35
CA VAL A 309 -43.83 0.00 -20.46
C VAL A 309 -45.21 0.19 -21.06
N ASP A 310 -45.27 0.45 -22.36
CA ASP A 310 -46.53 0.45 -23.12
C ASP A 310 -46.53 -0.65 -24.19
N THR A 311 -47.48 -1.55 -24.06
CA THR A 311 -47.77 -2.68 -24.97
C THR A 311 -49.03 -2.42 -25.78
N THR A 312 -49.66 -1.25 -25.65
CA THR A 312 -50.94 -0.93 -26.29
C THR A 312 -50.70 -0.31 -27.68
N PRO A 313 -51.08 -0.97 -28.79
CA PRO A 313 -50.94 -0.38 -30.12
C PRO A 313 -51.96 0.74 -30.34
N PRO A 314 -51.65 1.76 -31.17
CA PRO A 314 -52.60 2.80 -31.53
C PRO A 314 -53.69 2.28 -32.50
N GLU A 315 -54.92 2.74 -32.33
CA GLU A 315 -56.02 2.49 -33.27
C GLU A 315 -56.10 3.57 -34.36
N THR A 316 -56.25 3.17 -35.62
CA THR A 316 -56.56 4.08 -36.73
C THR A 316 -58.00 3.89 -37.18
N LYS A 317 -58.76 4.99 -37.31
CA LYS A 317 -60.16 4.99 -37.80
C LYS A 317 -60.29 5.93 -39.00
N ILE A 318 -60.76 5.41 -40.13
CA ILE A 318 -61.02 6.19 -41.34
C ILE A 318 -62.43 6.80 -41.30
N GLN A 319 -62.58 8.02 -41.79
CA GLN A 319 -63.88 8.69 -41.96
C GLN A 319 -63.97 9.29 -43.37
N LYS A 320 -65.17 9.23 -43.97
CA LYS A 320 -65.46 9.91 -45.23
C LYS A 320 -65.60 11.41 -44.96
N VAL A 321 -64.81 12.23 -45.63
CA VAL A 321 -64.95 13.70 -45.62
C VAL A 321 -65.64 14.13 -46.90
N ASP A 322 -66.83 14.72 -46.79
CA ASP A 322 -67.56 15.27 -47.92
C ASP A 322 -67.03 16.67 -48.26
N ASN A 323 -66.15 16.75 -49.26
CA ASN A 323 -65.67 18.01 -49.82
C ASN A 323 -66.80 18.72 -50.59
N LYS A 324 -67.63 19.48 -49.87
CA LYS A 324 -68.56 20.42 -50.50
C LYS A 324 -67.77 21.45 -51.31
N PRO A 325 -68.04 21.63 -52.62
CA PRO A 325 -67.38 22.66 -53.41
C PRO A 325 -67.59 24.03 -52.77
N SER A 326 -66.49 24.76 -52.54
CA SER A 326 -66.55 26.15 -52.10
C SER A 326 -67.41 26.95 -53.09
N ALA A 327 -68.47 27.59 -52.60
CA ALA A 327 -69.28 28.46 -53.45
C ALA A 327 -68.37 29.55 -54.06
N PRO A 328 -68.54 29.89 -55.35
CA PRO A 328 -67.73 30.93 -55.97
C PRO A 328 -67.92 32.25 -55.22
N SER A 329 -66.80 32.92 -54.89
CA SER A 329 -66.82 34.22 -54.22
C SER A 329 -67.62 35.23 -55.07
N PRO A 330 -68.50 36.06 -54.47
CA PRO A 330 -69.31 36.99 -55.23
C PRO A 330 -68.43 37.98 -56.01
N ALA A 331 -68.69 38.10 -57.31
CA ALA A 331 -67.92 38.96 -58.19
C ALA A 331 -68.00 40.43 -57.75
N VAL A 332 -66.84 41.07 -57.58
CA VAL A 332 -66.77 42.52 -57.34
C VAL A 332 -67.25 43.25 -58.58
N LYS A 333 -68.34 44.01 -58.45
CA LYS A 333 -68.89 44.85 -59.52
C LYS A 333 -67.91 46.01 -59.81
N PRO A 334 -67.43 46.20 -61.05
CA PRO A 334 -66.48 47.27 -61.35
C PRO A 334 -67.13 48.66 -61.24
N ALA A 335 -66.35 49.64 -60.78
CA ALA A 335 -66.75 51.03 -60.69
C ALA A 335 -66.80 51.70 -62.07
N SER A 336 -67.85 52.48 -62.32
CA SER A 336 -67.97 53.30 -63.53
C SER A 336 -67.35 54.68 -63.30
N SER A 337 -66.20 54.96 -63.94
CA SER A 337 -65.67 56.31 -64.09
C SER A 337 -66.37 57.06 -65.23
N SER A 338 -66.63 58.35 -65.03
CA SER A 338 -66.94 59.30 -66.11
C SER A 338 -66.10 60.56 -65.89
N ALA A 339 -65.59 61.14 -66.97
CA ALA A 339 -64.46 62.06 -66.95
C ALA A 339 -64.82 63.52 -66.61
N ALA A 340 -63.82 64.26 -66.12
CA ALA A 340 -63.78 65.73 -66.15
C ALA A 340 -63.50 66.24 -67.59
N PRO A 341 -63.59 67.56 -67.85
CA PRO A 341 -62.34 68.33 -67.80
C PRO A 341 -62.43 69.81 -67.34
N SER A 342 -61.25 70.36 -67.02
CA SER A 342 -60.69 71.74 -67.06
C SER A 342 -61.47 72.87 -67.78
N THR A 343 -61.31 74.19 -67.51
CA THR A 343 -60.41 75.01 -66.63
C THR A 343 -60.88 76.48 -66.64
N GLU A 344 -60.50 77.26 -65.62
CA GLU A 344 -60.38 78.75 -65.58
C GLU A 344 -61.64 79.58 -65.92
N ASN A 345 -61.88 80.76 -65.33
CA ASN A 345 -60.98 81.80 -64.84
C ASN A 345 -61.60 82.55 -63.64
#